data_AF-A0A7X0NEI2-F1
#
_entry.id   AF-A0A7X0NEI2-F1
#
_cell.length_a   1.000
_cell.length_b   1.000
_cell.length_c   1.000
_cell.angle_alpha   90.00
_cell.angle_beta   90.00
_cell.angle_gamma   90.00
#
_symmetry.space_group_name_H-M   'P 1'
#
loop_
_entity.id
_entity.type
_entity.pdbx_description
1 polymer ?
#
loop_
_entity_poly.entity_id
_entity_poly.type
_entity_poly.pdbx_seq_one_letter_code
_entity_poly.pdbx_strand_id
1 'polypeptide(L)'
;MSFEDKVIKIREKIKSFTHESLVSYFIRYLHYKPDNEHSAERRPWIAFLALEWALELTPRSNPKIASDKQAQQILEDIWNIQSDASDITNNKNFRMVLRKMIIPQLRFQTHPIQHLYFLFRFYSMLMQPSASSLPKEDFNRITGIEFERFLLFSALLQLVFTWNHSPVIKYQELVEYMCPYFSFRELKKLLNLVGGNVYEIESLIKQKRLLNRTIRRDEYFEEPFLIQKPVLIIPDGITTPHSTVLSIGISEFILRILKQADPSRFKDKFTSSFERYLEELLIEFKHRFFIETNIKSIYKENKLEGKVVDFIVIEKDKTLLIDAKGAEPKSRVLITDNPRILRDQIRDIHLKGVEQVSQCIQLLDSVKNDSIKEYENRHALIVTHQNYYIGDCCDLLEYLLPEHSQKLKKTINNMLPPENIHFCAIEDLEGIVHICNEANTSMCDFLSFCAKEQKFPETRKFDMHQHILEFAAMHKLGNTSPIGSTASKDAKDKIFEGLIDMMKGNQTYWNKGWIKNQKVLAGFAFGKMLF
;
A
#
# COMPACT_ATOMS: atom_id res chain seq x y z
N MET A 1 -31.37 -16.39 6.49
CA MET A 1 -30.36 -16.44 7.58
C MET A 1 -29.53 -15.18 7.45
N SER A 2 -29.37 -14.41 8.51
CA SER A 2 -28.62 -13.15 8.45
C SER A 2 -27.12 -13.40 8.22
N PHE A 3 -26.38 -12.38 7.79
CA PHE A 3 -24.92 -12.43 7.71
C PHE A 3 -24.30 -12.86 9.05
N GLU A 4 -24.77 -12.28 10.16
CA GLU A 4 -24.28 -12.57 11.50
C GLU A 4 -24.49 -14.04 11.89
N ASP A 5 -25.68 -14.59 11.62
CA ASP A 5 -25.99 -16.00 11.89
C ASP A 5 -25.05 -16.94 11.12
N LYS A 6 -24.76 -16.62 9.85
CA LYS A 6 -23.84 -17.42 9.01
C LYS A 6 -22.42 -17.37 9.57
N VAL A 7 -21.93 -16.18 9.94
CA VAL A 7 -20.61 -15.99 10.56
C VAL A 7 -20.52 -16.74 11.90
N ILE A 8 -21.54 -16.66 12.75
CA ILE A 8 -21.59 -17.38 14.03
C ILE A 8 -21.45 -18.89 13.80
N LYS A 9 -22.14 -19.46 12.81
CA LYS A 9 -22.04 -20.89 12.48
C LYS A 9 -20.64 -21.29 12.05
N ILE A 10 -19.99 -20.48 11.22
CA ILE A 10 -18.60 -20.74 10.78
C ILE A 10 -17.66 -20.69 11.97
N ARG A 11 -17.80 -19.69 12.83
CA ARG A 11 -16.96 -19.52 14.03
C ARG A 11 -17.15 -20.67 15.03
N GLU A 12 -18.39 -21.14 15.22
CA GLU A 12 -18.66 -22.32 16.04
C GLU A 12 -18.08 -23.61 15.45
N LYS A 13 -18.03 -23.73 14.12
CA LYS A 13 -17.35 -24.82 13.42
C LYS A 13 -15.84 -24.76 13.63
N ILE A 14 -15.22 -23.58 13.53
CA ILE A 14 -13.79 -23.39 13.84
C ILE A 14 -13.48 -23.85 15.26
N LYS A 15 -14.29 -23.44 16.26
CA LYS A 15 -14.11 -23.83 17.67
C LYS A 15 -14.21 -25.34 17.93
N SER A 16 -14.75 -26.11 17.00
CA SER A 16 -14.83 -27.57 17.13
C SER A 16 -13.51 -28.29 16.84
N PHE A 17 -12.49 -27.56 16.34
CA PHE A 17 -11.21 -28.11 15.96
C PHE A 17 -10.04 -27.56 16.79
N THR A 18 -8.93 -28.31 16.81
CA THR A 18 -7.67 -27.89 17.46
C THR A 18 -7.03 -26.74 16.69
N HIS A 19 -6.47 -25.77 17.42
CA HIS A 19 -5.75 -24.64 16.83
C HIS A 19 -4.62 -25.08 15.92
N GLU A 20 -3.77 -26.00 16.36
CA GLU A 20 -2.60 -26.40 15.57
C GLU A 20 -3.00 -26.97 14.22
N SER A 21 -4.06 -27.78 14.17
CA SER A 21 -4.54 -28.40 12.92
C SER A 21 -5.03 -27.37 11.90
N LEU A 22 -5.79 -26.35 12.34
CA LEU A 22 -6.33 -25.32 11.45
C LEU A 22 -5.25 -24.33 11.01
N VAL A 23 -4.44 -23.85 11.96
CA VAL A 23 -3.35 -22.91 11.67
C VAL A 23 -2.35 -23.53 10.70
N SER A 24 -1.94 -24.78 10.93
CA SER A 24 -1.05 -25.50 10.02
C SER A 24 -1.64 -25.66 8.62
N TYR A 25 -2.93 -26.02 8.51
CA TYR A 25 -3.60 -26.12 7.22
C TYR A 25 -3.65 -24.77 6.49
N PHE A 26 -4.08 -23.68 7.16
CA PHE A 26 -4.23 -22.37 6.52
C PHE A 26 -2.87 -21.77 6.11
N ILE A 27 -1.82 -21.95 6.92
CA ILE A 27 -0.46 -21.56 6.52
C ILE A 27 0.00 -22.38 5.31
N ARG A 28 -0.15 -23.71 5.34
CA ARG A 28 0.22 -24.56 4.19
C ARG A 28 -0.55 -24.17 2.93
N TYR A 29 -1.84 -23.87 3.06
CA TYR A 29 -2.64 -23.34 1.97
C TYR A 29 -2.03 -22.05 1.44
N LEU A 30 -1.76 -21.05 2.27
CA LEU A 30 -1.19 -19.79 1.81
C LEU A 30 0.19 -19.93 1.15
N HIS A 31 1.02 -20.88 1.59
CA HIS A 31 2.35 -21.13 1.00
C HIS A 31 2.34 -21.92 -0.30
N TYR A 32 1.25 -22.63 -0.62
CA TYR A 32 1.17 -23.41 -1.85
C TYR A 32 1.29 -22.48 -3.08
N LYS A 33 2.17 -22.82 -4.03
CA LYS A 33 2.32 -22.09 -5.29
C LYS A 33 1.83 -22.99 -6.43
N PRO A 34 0.61 -22.78 -6.98
CA PRO A 34 0.16 -23.52 -8.15
C PRO A 34 0.97 -23.09 -9.38
N ASP A 35 1.02 -23.94 -10.40
CA ASP A 35 1.50 -23.53 -11.73
C ASP A 35 0.59 -22.39 -12.27
N ASN A 36 1.22 -21.41 -12.92
CA ASN A 36 0.88 -19.97 -12.97
C ASN A 36 -0.54 -19.50 -13.40
N GLU A 37 -1.53 -20.34 -13.65
CA GLU A 37 -2.77 -19.90 -14.33
C GLU A 37 -3.97 -19.59 -13.41
N HIS A 38 -3.94 -19.95 -12.12
CA HIS A 38 -5.14 -19.82 -11.24
C HIS A 38 -4.88 -19.25 -9.83
N SER A 39 -3.86 -18.41 -9.64
CA SER A 39 -3.51 -17.87 -8.31
C SER A 39 -4.66 -17.09 -7.63
N ALA A 40 -5.47 -16.37 -8.41
CA ALA A 40 -6.63 -15.61 -7.94
C ALA A 40 -7.77 -16.50 -7.42
N GLU A 41 -7.98 -17.67 -8.04
CA GLU A 41 -9.04 -18.62 -7.67
C GLU A 41 -8.84 -19.21 -6.26
N ARG A 42 -7.60 -19.14 -5.76
CA ARG A 42 -7.24 -19.58 -4.41
C ARG A 42 -7.71 -18.62 -3.33
N ARG A 43 -8.10 -17.39 -3.68
CA ARG A 43 -8.72 -16.42 -2.77
C ARG A 43 -7.95 -16.27 -1.44
N PRO A 44 -6.65 -15.91 -1.47
CA PRO A 44 -5.80 -15.89 -0.26
C PRO A 44 -6.36 -15.01 0.87
N TRP A 45 -7.12 -13.95 0.54
CA TRP A 45 -7.82 -13.11 1.52
C TRP A 45 -8.80 -13.87 2.41
N ILE A 46 -9.43 -14.93 1.90
CA ILE A 46 -10.33 -15.81 2.66
C ILE A 46 -9.53 -16.64 3.68
N ALA A 47 -8.39 -17.17 3.25
CA ALA A 47 -7.50 -17.93 4.12
C ALA A 47 -6.89 -17.06 5.22
N PHE A 48 -6.60 -15.79 4.96
CA PHE A 48 -6.16 -14.87 6.01
C PHE A 48 -7.24 -14.65 7.07
N LEU A 49 -8.49 -14.37 6.66
CA LEU A 49 -9.60 -14.21 7.61
C LEU A 49 -9.84 -15.49 8.42
N ALA A 50 -9.76 -16.66 7.78
CA ALA A 50 -9.88 -17.95 8.45
C ALA A 50 -8.77 -18.18 9.48
N LEU A 51 -7.52 -17.84 9.13
CA LEU A 51 -6.37 -17.92 10.02
C LEU A 51 -6.54 -16.99 11.23
N GLU A 52 -7.02 -15.75 11.01
CA GLU A 52 -7.29 -14.82 12.11
C GLU A 52 -8.40 -15.32 13.02
N TRP A 53 -9.51 -15.82 12.48
CA TRP A 53 -10.56 -16.43 13.32
C TRP A 53 -10.07 -17.66 14.06
N ALA A 54 -9.21 -18.48 13.46
CA ALA A 54 -8.60 -19.61 14.15
C ALA A 54 -7.76 -19.16 15.33
N LEU A 55 -6.92 -18.13 15.19
CA LEU A 55 -6.11 -17.57 16.27
C LEU A 55 -6.95 -16.80 17.30
N GLU A 56 -8.03 -16.15 16.89
CA GLU A 56 -8.90 -15.37 17.76
C GLU A 56 -9.73 -16.26 18.71
N LEU A 57 -10.31 -17.34 18.18
CA LEU A 57 -11.34 -18.12 18.85
C LEU A 57 -10.74 -19.14 19.81
N THR A 58 -11.31 -19.30 21.00
CA THR A 58 -10.89 -20.37 21.91
C THR A 58 -11.59 -21.68 21.54
N PRO A 59 -10.85 -22.79 21.33
CA PRO A 59 -11.45 -24.09 21.04
C PRO A 59 -12.39 -24.56 22.15
N ARG A 60 -13.33 -25.45 21.82
CA ARG A 60 -14.16 -26.14 22.81
C ARG A 60 -13.30 -27.04 23.70
N SER A 61 -13.83 -27.48 24.84
CA SER A 61 -13.12 -28.30 25.83
C SER A 61 -12.53 -29.60 25.28
N ASN A 62 -13.14 -30.21 24.25
CA ASN A 62 -12.65 -31.39 23.55
C ASN A 62 -12.63 -31.15 22.03
N PRO A 63 -11.66 -30.39 21.51
CA PRO A 63 -11.59 -30.08 20.09
C PRO A 63 -11.04 -31.29 19.31
N LYS A 64 -11.49 -31.46 18.07
CA LYS A 64 -11.03 -32.53 17.17
C LYS A 64 -9.86 -32.04 16.30
N ILE A 65 -9.00 -32.94 15.83
CA ILE A 65 -8.05 -32.59 14.76
C ILE A 65 -8.85 -32.40 13.47
N ALA A 66 -8.72 -31.25 12.81
CA ALA A 66 -9.35 -31.00 11.52
C ALA A 66 -8.67 -31.81 10.41
N SER A 67 -9.44 -32.47 9.54
CA SER A 67 -8.92 -32.96 8.27
C SER A 67 -8.83 -31.83 7.24
N ASP A 68 -7.98 -32.00 6.23
CA ASP A 68 -7.83 -31.04 5.12
C ASP A 68 -9.18 -30.72 4.46
N LYS A 69 -10.05 -31.71 4.26
CA LYS A 69 -11.41 -31.50 3.74
C LYS A 69 -12.27 -30.62 4.65
N GLN A 70 -12.16 -30.79 5.96
CA GLN A 70 -12.92 -29.99 6.93
C GLN A 70 -12.41 -28.55 6.98
N ALA A 71 -11.09 -28.36 6.92
CA ALA A 71 -10.47 -27.05 6.87
C ALA A 71 -10.79 -26.33 5.54
N GLN A 72 -10.75 -27.02 4.40
CA GLN A 72 -11.19 -26.48 3.12
C GLN A 72 -12.66 -26.05 3.17
N GLN A 73 -13.54 -26.85 3.79
CA GLN A 73 -14.95 -26.48 3.90
C GLN A 73 -15.13 -25.18 4.71
N ILE A 74 -14.27 -24.87 5.69
CA ILE A 74 -14.32 -23.57 6.38
C ILE A 74 -14.03 -22.43 5.41
N LEU A 75 -13.03 -22.58 4.52
CA LEU A 75 -12.72 -21.59 3.49
C LEU A 75 -13.91 -21.38 2.54
N GLU A 76 -14.55 -22.47 2.08
CA GLU A 76 -15.75 -22.38 1.24
C GLU A 76 -16.92 -21.72 1.97
N ASP A 77 -17.14 -22.05 3.25
CA ASP A 77 -18.21 -21.44 4.03
C ASP A 77 -18.00 -19.93 4.19
N ILE A 78 -16.75 -19.48 4.38
CA ILE A 78 -16.39 -18.05 4.40
C ILE A 78 -16.59 -17.45 3.01
N TRP A 79 -16.12 -18.09 1.94
CA TRP A 79 -16.34 -17.57 0.59
C TRP A 79 -17.83 -17.32 0.29
N ASN A 80 -18.69 -18.27 0.68
CA ASN A 80 -20.12 -18.22 0.40
C ASN A 80 -20.88 -17.10 1.13
N ILE A 81 -20.27 -16.40 2.09
CA ILE A 81 -20.89 -15.23 2.75
C ILE A 81 -20.53 -13.89 2.08
N GLN A 82 -19.77 -13.88 0.98
CA GLN A 82 -19.35 -12.65 0.29
C GLN A 82 -20.52 -11.76 -0.12
N SER A 83 -21.56 -12.35 -0.70
CA SER A 83 -22.75 -11.62 -1.18
C SER A 83 -23.51 -10.98 -0.01
N ASP A 84 -23.59 -11.67 1.14
CA ASP A 84 -24.20 -11.14 2.36
C ASP A 84 -23.33 -10.02 2.98
N ALA A 85 -22.00 -10.17 2.91
CA ALA A 85 -21.03 -9.20 3.45
C ALA A 85 -20.99 -7.90 2.63
N SER A 86 -21.13 -8.02 1.31
CA SER A 86 -21.15 -6.89 0.36
C SER A 86 -22.52 -6.22 0.25
N ASP A 87 -23.60 -6.93 0.59
CA ASP A 87 -24.98 -6.49 0.37
C ASP A 87 -25.25 -6.06 -1.08
N ILE A 88 -24.58 -6.71 -2.03
CA ILE A 88 -24.54 -6.31 -3.44
C ILE A 88 -25.92 -6.23 -4.09
N THR A 89 -26.89 -7.00 -3.61
CA THR A 89 -28.26 -7.02 -4.15
C THR A 89 -29.12 -5.85 -3.70
N ASN A 90 -28.84 -5.28 -2.52
CA ASN A 90 -29.68 -4.21 -1.94
C ASN A 90 -28.99 -2.83 -1.96
N ASN A 91 -27.68 -2.79 -2.18
CA ASN A 91 -26.94 -1.54 -2.18
C ASN A 91 -27.20 -0.74 -3.47
N LYS A 92 -27.69 0.51 -3.31
CA LYS A 92 -27.97 1.42 -4.43
C LYS A 92 -26.70 1.92 -5.13
N ASN A 93 -25.55 1.87 -4.46
CA ASN A 93 -24.26 2.29 -5.02
C ASN A 93 -23.39 1.06 -5.34
N PHE A 94 -23.77 0.38 -6.42
CA PHE A 94 -23.11 -0.84 -6.89
C PHE A 94 -21.59 -0.68 -7.06
N ARG A 95 -21.12 0.49 -7.54
CA ARG A 95 -19.67 0.72 -7.73
C ARG A 95 -18.90 0.77 -6.43
N MET A 96 -19.44 1.41 -5.39
CA MET A 96 -18.79 1.39 -4.08
C MET A 96 -18.68 -0.03 -3.51
N VAL A 97 -19.70 -0.86 -3.75
CA VAL A 97 -19.66 -2.29 -3.38
C VAL A 97 -18.59 -3.04 -4.16
N LEU A 98 -18.56 -2.90 -5.49
CA LEU A 98 -17.53 -3.54 -6.32
C LEU A 98 -16.12 -3.12 -5.90
N ARG A 99 -15.90 -1.83 -5.66
CA ARG A 99 -14.62 -1.29 -5.19
C ARG A 99 -14.16 -2.01 -3.91
N LYS A 100 -15.04 -2.10 -2.90
CA LYS A 100 -14.77 -2.82 -1.64
C LYS A 100 -14.43 -4.30 -1.86
N MET A 101 -15.03 -4.96 -2.84
CA MET A 101 -14.76 -6.36 -3.18
C MET A 101 -13.44 -6.56 -3.94
N ILE A 102 -13.06 -5.61 -4.79
CA ILE A 102 -11.92 -5.72 -5.70
C ILE A 102 -10.61 -5.29 -5.02
N ILE A 103 -10.63 -4.27 -4.14
CA ILE A 103 -9.42 -3.73 -3.51
C ILE A 103 -8.57 -4.81 -2.81
N PRO A 104 -9.13 -5.70 -1.96
CA PRO A 104 -8.33 -6.76 -1.36
C PRO A 104 -7.65 -7.64 -2.41
N GLN A 105 -8.34 -7.95 -3.51
CA GLN A 105 -7.78 -8.77 -4.59
C GLN A 105 -6.60 -8.07 -5.25
N LEU A 106 -6.78 -6.80 -5.63
CA LEU A 106 -5.70 -5.98 -6.21
C LEU A 106 -4.48 -5.94 -5.28
N ARG A 107 -4.67 -5.63 -3.99
CA ARG A 107 -3.55 -5.54 -3.04
C ARG A 107 -2.79 -6.85 -2.87
N PHE A 108 -3.48 -8.00 -2.91
CA PHE A 108 -2.82 -9.30 -2.71
C PHE A 108 -2.25 -9.93 -3.99
N GLN A 109 -2.62 -9.40 -5.16
CA GLN A 109 -2.11 -9.83 -6.47
C GLN A 109 -0.95 -8.98 -6.98
N THR A 110 -0.69 -7.83 -6.36
CA THR A 110 0.49 -7.00 -6.62
C THR A 110 1.79 -7.81 -6.46
N HIS A 111 2.66 -7.75 -7.48
CA HIS A 111 3.95 -8.41 -7.42
C HIS A 111 4.81 -7.84 -6.27
N PRO A 112 5.48 -8.68 -5.44
CA PRO A 112 6.22 -8.21 -4.26
C PRO A 112 7.25 -7.10 -4.55
N ILE A 113 7.82 -7.07 -5.76
CA ILE A 113 8.78 -6.02 -6.16
C ILE A 113 8.18 -4.61 -6.06
N GLN A 114 6.87 -4.46 -6.28
CA GLN A 114 6.20 -3.16 -6.18
C GLN A 114 6.22 -2.64 -4.73
N HIS A 115 6.05 -3.54 -3.74
CA HIS A 115 6.19 -3.19 -2.33
C HIS A 115 7.62 -2.79 -1.95
N LEU A 116 8.66 -3.37 -2.57
CA LEU A 116 10.04 -2.89 -2.36
C LEU A 116 10.22 -1.46 -2.87
N TYR A 117 9.63 -1.13 -4.02
CA TYR A 117 9.66 0.25 -4.51
C TYR A 117 8.94 1.23 -3.59
N PHE A 118 7.91 0.80 -2.85
CA PHE A 118 7.36 1.62 -1.76
C PHE A 118 8.44 1.96 -0.72
N LEU A 119 9.24 0.97 -0.30
CA LEU A 119 10.33 1.17 0.65
C LEU A 119 11.42 2.11 0.09
N PHE A 120 11.82 1.90 -1.17
CA PHE A 120 12.86 2.69 -1.82
C PHE A 120 12.43 4.14 -2.05
N ARG A 121 11.15 4.34 -2.41
CA ARG A 121 10.55 5.67 -2.54
C ARG A 121 10.45 6.38 -1.19
N PHE A 122 10.03 5.65 -0.15
CA PHE A 122 10.00 6.21 1.19
C PHE A 122 11.40 6.59 1.69
N TYR A 123 12.41 5.77 1.37
CA TYR A 123 13.81 6.09 1.63
C TYR A 123 14.27 7.35 0.89
N SER A 124 14.03 7.45 -0.41
CA SER A 124 14.45 8.61 -1.21
C SER A 124 13.83 9.91 -0.68
N MET A 125 12.53 9.91 -0.35
CA MET A 125 11.84 11.06 0.25
C MET A 125 12.47 11.52 1.58
N LEU A 126 12.90 10.59 2.44
CA LEU A 126 13.49 10.90 3.75
C LEU A 126 14.99 11.16 3.73
N MET A 127 15.66 10.90 2.61
CA MET A 127 17.11 11.05 2.45
C MET A 127 17.52 12.18 1.52
N GLN A 128 16.57 12.93 0.96
CA GLN A 128 16.86 14.17 0.24
C GLN A 128 17.71 15.11 1.11
N PRO A 129 18.69 15.85 0.54
CA PRO A 129 19.56 16.75 1.31
C PRO A 129 18.81 17.79 2.15
N SER A 130 17.65 18.25 1.68
CA SER A 130 16.78 19.19 2.37
C SER A 130 15.76 18.53 3.32
N ALA A 131 15.71 17.20 3.37
CA ALA A 131 14.77 16.49 4.22
C ALA A 131 15.14 16.64 5.69
N SER A 132 14.12 16.76 6.54
CA SER A 132 14.28 16.78 7.98
C SER A 132 14.89 15.46 8.48
N SER A 133 15.88 15.51 9.38
CA SER A 133 16.39 14.32 10.06
C SER A 133 15.39 13.71 11.06
N LEU A 134 14.42 14.51 11.53
CA LEU A 134 13.47 14.12 12.59
C LEU A 134 12.77 12.76 12.38
N PRO A 135 12.22 12.40 11.19
CA PRO A 135 11.60 11.09 11.01
C PRO A 135 12.57 9.92 11.28
N LYS A 136 13.85 10.07 10.93
CA LYS A 136 14.89 9.06 11.18
C LYS A 136 15.25 9.01 12.66
N GLU A 137 15.41 10.16 13.30
CA GLU A 137 15.67 10.26 14.74
C GLU A 137 14.52 9.70 15.57
N ASP A 138 13.28 10.02 15.21
CA ASP A 138 12.08 9.47 15.87
C ASP A 138 11.99 7.96 15.65
N PHE A 139 12.25 7.45 14.44
CA PHE A 139 12.30 6.01 14.20
C PHE A 139 13.34 5.33 15.09
N ASN A 140 14.56 5.87 15.14
CA ASN A 140 15.64 5.36 15.98
C ASN A 140 15.27 5.44 17.47
N ARG A 141 14.60 6.51 17.92
CA ARG A 141 14.16 6.66 19.32
C ARG A 141 13.08 5.67 19.69
N ILE A 142 12.09 5.44 18.82
CA ILE A 142 10.95 4.55 19.07
C ILE A 142 11.39 3.09 19.04
N THR A 143 12.17 2.72 18.02
CA THR A 143 12.53 1.32 17.79
C THR A 143 13.86 0.96 18.42
N GLY A 144 14.75 1.92 18.68
CA GLY A 144 16.16 1.71 19.04
C GLY A 144 16.91 0.86 18.01
N ILE A 145 16.55 0.98 16.73
CA ILE A 145 17.21 0.40 15.57
C ILE A 145 17.50 1.56 14.62
N GLU A 146 18.69 1.60 14.03
CA GLU A 146 19.00 2.60 13.01
C GLU A 146 18.14 2.39 11.76
N PHE A 147 17.62 3.48 11.23
CA PHE A 147 16.76 3.51 10.05
C PHE A 147 17.32 2.70 8.87
N GLU A 148 18.57 2.95 8.47
CA GLU A 148 19.25 2.25 7.37
C GLU A 148 19.41 0.75 7.66
N ARG A 149 19.67 0.39 8.92
CA ARG A 149 19.80 -1.01 9.35
C ARG A 149 18.48 -1.75 9.24
N PHE A 150 17.36 -1.09 9.56
CA PHE A 150 16.02 -1.63 9.35
C PHE A 150 15.69 -1.83 7.86
N LEU A 151 16.13 -0.93 6.97
CA LEU A 151 15.92 -1.06 5.53
C LEU A 151 16.65 -2.27 4.95
N LEU A 152 17.92 -2.46 5.31
CA LEU A 152 18.70 -3.64 4.90
C LEU A 152 18.05 -4.93 5.42
N PHE A 153 17.64 -4.95 6.69
CA PHE A 153 16.92 -6.09 7.26
C PHE A 153 15.63 -6.40 6.48
N SER A 154 14.81 -5.38 6.20
CA SER A 154 13.53 -5.53 5.51
C SER A 154 13.72 -6.02 4.08
N ALA A 155 14.63 -5.40 3.34
CA ALA A 155 14.96 -5.79 1.98
C ALA A 155 15.44 -7.25 1.95
N LEU A 156 16.44 -7.63 2.77
CA LEU A 156 16.92 -9.01 2.83
C LEU A 156 15.80 -10.00 3.16
N LEU A 157 14.99 -9.73 4.19
CA LEU A 157 13.91 -10.61 4.60
C LEU A 157 12.91 -10.85 3.47
N GLN A 158 12.56 -9.79 2.73
CA GLN A 158 11.71 -9.92 1.56
C GLN A 158 12.32 -10.77 0.46
N LEU A 159 13.60 -10.57 0.14
CA LEU A 159 14.32 -11.36 -0.85
C LEU A 159 14.34 -12.84 -0.47
N VAL A 160 14.64 -13.15 0.79
CA VAL A 160 14.66 -14.54 1.26
C VAL A 160 13.28 -15.17 1.13
N PHE A 161 12.21 -14.54 1.59
CA PHE A 161 10.87 -15.15 1.47
C PHE A 161 10.28 -15.12 0.05
N THR A 162 10.77 -14.25 -0.83
CA THR A 162 10.33 -14.22 -2.23
C THR A 162 10.97 -15.37 -3.02
N TRP A 163 12.26 -15.62 -2.80
CA TRP A 163 13.04 -16.59 -3.58
C TRP A 163 13.30 -17.92 -2.89
N ASN A 164 13.07 -18.05 -1.59
CA ASN A 164 13.14 -19.34 -0.93
C ASN A 164 11.93 -20.20 -1.30
N HIS A 165 12.19 -21.45 -1.65
CA HIS A 165 11.15 -22.45 -1.90
C HIS A 165 10.62 -23.07 -0.60
N SER A 166 11.38 -22.95 0.49
CA SER A 166 10.95 -23.40 1.82
C SER A 166 10.02 -22.36 2.47
N PRO A 167 8.89 -22.79 3.06
CA PRO A 167 8.02 -21.91 3.83
C PRO A 167 8.66 -21.44 5.15
N VAL A 168 9.73 -22.12 5.60
CA VAL A 168 10.45 -21.85 6.85
C VAL A 168 11.90 -21.52 6.55
N ILE A 169 12.38 -20.42 7.10
CA ILE A 169 13.80 -20.06 7.14
C ILE A 169 14.36 -20.49 8.48
N LYS A 170 15.32 -21.41 8.48
CA LYS A 170 15.91 -21.92 9.73
C LYS A 170 16.74 -20.84 10.43
N TYR A 171 16.85 -20.90 11.75
CA TYR A 171 17.68 -19.96 12.51
C TYR A 171 19.14 -19.96 12.07
N GLN A 172 19.67 -21.12 11.70
CA GLN A 172 21.02 -21.21 11.14
C GLN A 172 21.14 -20.37 9.86
N GLU A 173 20.23 -20.55 8.90
CA GLU A 173 20.25 -19.78 7.64
C GLU A 173 20.14 -18.28 7.91
N LEU A 174 19.23 -17.89 8.81
CA LEU A 174 19.05 -16.48 9.18
C LEU A 174 20.33 -15.88 9.77
N VAL A 175 20.98 -16.58 10.70
CA VAL A 175 22.25 -16.15 11.31
C VAL A 175 23.37 -16.09 10.28
N GLU A 176 23.42 -17.03 9.33
CA GLU A 176 24.41 -17.01 8.25
C GLU A 176 24.23 -15.81 7.32
N TYR A 177 22.98 -15.44 7.02
CA TYR A 177 22.69 -14.28 6.15
C TYR A 177 22.86 -12.94 6.85
N MET A 178 22.58 -12.85 8.15
CA MET A 178 22.45 -11.56 8.85
C MET A 178 23.59 -11.26 9.84
N CYS A 179 24.28 -12.26 10.38
CA CYS A 179 25.35 -12.06 11.35
C CYS A 179 26.74 -12.25 10.72
N PRO A 180 27.79 -11.55 11.18
CA PRO A 180 27.82 -10.68 12.36
C PRO A 180 27.40 -9.23 12.08
N TYR A 181 27.02 -8.87 10.85
CA TYR A 181 26.60 -7.50 10.54
C TYR A 181 25.53 -6.99 11.51
N PHE A 182 24.51 -7.80 11.77
CA PHE A 182 23.61 -7.64 12.91
C PHE A 182 24.12 -8.49 14.09
N SER A 183 24.19 -7.90 15.27
CA SER A 183 24.39 -8.68 16.49
C SER A 183 23.16 -9.54 16.80
N PHE A 184 23.31 -10.63 17.56
CA PHE A 184 22.15 -11.46 17.95
C PHE A 184 21.09 -10.66 18.71
N ARG A 185 21.52 -9.74 19.58
CA ARG A 185 20.59 -8.87 20.33
C ARG A 185 19.79 -7.97 19.39
N GLU A 186 20.44 -7.41 18.39
CA GLU A 186 19.80 -6.55 17.41
C GLU A 186 18.89 -7.33 16.48
N LEU A 187 19.33 -8.48 15.97
CA LEU A 187 18.50 -9.34 15.12
C LEU A 187 17.24 -9.83 15.87
N LYS A 188 17.37 -10.22 17.14
CA LYS A 188 16.21 -10.54 17.99
C LYS A 188 15.25 -9.35 18.07
N LYS A 189 15.79 -8.14 18.26
CA LYS A 189 14.99 -6.93 18.35
C LYS A 189 14.26 -6.63 17.04
N LEU A 190 14.93 -6.73 15.90
CA LEU A 190 14.36 -6.59 14.56
C LEU A 190 13.21 -7.59 14.33
N LEU A 191 13.43 -8.88 14.63
CA LEU A 191 12.38 -9.90 14.51
C LEU A 191 11.19 -9.61 15.42
N ASN A 192 11.41 -9.19 16.67
CA ASN A 192 10.33 -8.87 17.59
C ASN A 192 9.57 -7.60 17.19
N LEU A 193 10.19 -6.68 16.44
CA LEU A 193 9.49 -5.50 15.90
C LEU A 193 8.47 -5.93 14.84
N VAL A 194 8.87 -6.77 13.89
CA VAL A 194 8.03 -7.18 12.74
C VAL A 194 7.30 -8.52 12.94
N GLY A 195 7.47 -9.17 14.07
CA GLY A 195 6.93 -10.50 14.30
C GLY A 195 6.62 -10.81 15.75
N GLY A 196 6.26 -12.07 15.98
CA GLY A 196 6.00 -12.67 17.28
C GLY A 196 5.81 -14.18 17.14
N ASN A 197 5.89 -14.89 18.26
CA ASN A 197 5.52 -16.30 18.29
C ASN A 197 3.99 -16.49 18.22
N VAL A 198 3.51 -17.71 17.98
CA VAL A 198 2.07 -18.00 17.85
C VAL A 198 1.25 -17.46 19.02
N TYR A 199 1.71 -17.61 20.26
CA TYR A 199 0.97 -17.17 21.45
C TYR A 199 0.90 -15.64 21.57
N GLU A 200 1.99 -14.95 21.22
CA GLU A 200 2.01 -13.48 21.18
C GLU A 200 1.04 -12.95 20.12
N ILE A 201 1.06 -13.53 18.92
CA ILE A 201 0.15 -13.15 17.83
C ILE A 201 -1.31 -13.44 18.20
N GLU A 202 -1.58 -14.60 18.80
CA GLU A 202 -2.90 -14.97 19.32
C GLU A 202 -3.41 -13.95 20.33
N SER A 203 -2.57 -13.57 21.30
CA SER A 203 -2.89 -12.57 22.31
C SER A 203 -3.21 -11.21 21.67
N LEU A 204 -2.41 -10.76 20.69
CA LEU A 204 -2.64 -9.49 20.00
C LEU A 204 -3.96 -9.49 19.21
N ILE A 205 -4.28 -10.57 18.51
CA ILE A 205 -5.55 -10.70 17.76
C ILE A 205 -6.73 -10.67 18.74
N LYS A 206 -6.66 -11.41 19.84
CA LYS A 206 -7.70 -11.41 20.88
C LYS A 206 -7.89 -10.02 21.50
N GLN A 207 -6.81 -9.31 21.81
CA GLN A 207 -6.86 -7.94 22.31
C GLN A 207 -7.54 -6.99 21.31
N LYS A 208 -7.19 -7.07 20.02
CA LYS A 208 -7.85 -6.28 18.95
C LYS A 208 -9.35 -6.58 18.90
N ARG A 209 -9.77 -7.83 19.07
CA ARG A 209 -11.19 -8.20 19.10
C ARG A 209 -11.92 -7.66 20.33
N LEU A 210 -11.30 -7.66 21.51
CA LEU A 210 -11.94 -7.13 22.73
C LEU A 210 -12.34 -5.65 22.60
N LEU A 211 -11.57 -4.87 21.82
CA LEU A 211 -11.87 -3.49 21.46
C LEU A 211 -13.03 -3.38 20.44
N ASN A 212 -13.26 -4.43 19.66
CA ASN A 212 -14.21 -4.50 18.54
C ASN A 212 -15.22 -5.64 18.73
N ARG A 213 -16.12 -5.48 19.71
CA ARG A 213 -17.01 -6.56 20.21
C ARG A 213 -18.04 -7.08 19.21
N THR A 214 -18.32 -6.36 18.12
CA THR A 214 -19.39 -6.70 17.17
C THR A 214 -18.84 -7.35 15.90
N ILE A 215 -19.55 -8.37 15.40
CA ILE A 215 -19.34 -8.89 14.05
C ILE A 215 -19.75 -7.80 13.06
N ARG A 216 -18.85 -7.43 12.14
CA ARG A 216 -19.11 -6.40 11.12
C ARG A 216 -19.01 -7.03 9.74
N ARG A 217 -19.87 -6.60 8.82
CA ARG A 217 -19.76 -6.98 7.40
C ARG A 217 -18.42 -6.60 6.78
N ASP A 218 -17.89 -5.43 7.16
CA ASP A 218 -16.62 -4.91 6.65
C ASP A 218 -15.42 -5.80 7.01
N GLU A 219 -15.50 -6.59 8.09
CA GLU A 219 -14.44 -7.53 8.52
C GLU A 219 -14.05 -8.50 7.42
N TYR A 220 -15.01 -8.88 6.56
CA TYR A 220 -14.78 -9.75 5.41
C TYR A 220 -13.76 -9.18 4.41
N PHE A 221 -13.68 -7.86 4.31
CA PHE A 221 -12.87 -7.14 3.33
C PHE A 221 -11.66 -6.44 3.97
N GLU A 222 -11.50 -6.56 5.29
CA GLU A 222 -10.38 -5.99 6.01
C GLU A 222 -9.06 -6.61 5.56
N GLU A 223 -8.02 -5.78 5.55
CA GLU A 223 -6.66 -6.28 5.44
C GLU A 223 -6.32 -7.15 6.66
N PRO A 224 -5.53 -8.21 6.46
CA PRO A 224 -5.14 -9.07 7.55
C PRO A 224 -4.34 -8.30 8.59
N PHE A 225 -4.73 -8.47 9.84
CA PHE A 225 -3.98 -8.05 11.02
C PHE A 225 -2.51 -8.48 10.95
N LEU A 226 -2.22 -9.63 10.35
CA LEU A 226 -0.87 -10.16 10.20
C LEU A 226 0.07 -9.23 9.41
N ILE A 227 -0.42 -8.23 8.65
CA ILE A 227 0.44 -7.17 8.08
C ILE A 227 1.15 -6.34 9.17
N GLN A 228 0.58 -6.24 10.37
CA GLN A 228 1.22 -5.55 11.50
C GLN A 228 2.38 -6.36 12.10
N LYS A 229 2.31 -7.68 11.99
CA LYS A 229 3.28 -8.65 12.49
C LYS A 229 3.49 -9.76 11.44
N PRO A 230 4.13 -9.44 10.31
CA PRO A 230 4.23 -10.37 9.18
C PRO A 230 5.09 -11.61 9.45
N VAL A 231 5.95 -11.59 10.47
CA VAL A 231 6.84 -12.70 10.78
C VAL A 231 6.28 -13.53 11.93
N LEU A 232 6.16 -14.84 11.70
CA LEU A 232 5.85 -15.83 12.73
C LEU A 232 7.14 -16.50 13.19
N ILE A 233 7.43 -16.40 14.48
CA ILE A 233 8.59 -17.02 15.13
C ILE A 233 8.17 -18.40 15.62
N ILE A 234 8.81 -19.44 15.11
CA ILE A 234 8.49 -20.85 15.38
C ILE A 234 9.73 -21.61 15.86
N PRO A 235 9.59 -22.78 16.52
CA PRO A 235 10.74 -23.47 17.11
C PRO A 235 11.87 -23.77 16.12
N ASP A 236 11.53 -24.07 14.87
CA ASP A 236 12.51 -24.45 13.83
C ASP A 236 13.08 -23.25 13.04
N GLY A 237 12.60 -22.03 13.28
CA GLY A 237 13.02 -20.84 12.53
C GLY A 237 11.95 -19.75 12.47
N ILE A 238 11.89 -19.07 11.33
CA ILE A 238 10.85 -18.06 11.06
C ILE A 238 10.06 -18.44 9.81
N THR A 239 8.79 -18.05 9.80
CA THR A 239 7.91 -18.16 8.63
C THR A 239 7.09 -16.88 8.49
N THR A 240 6.36 -16.75 7.39
CA THR A 240 5.38 -15.68 7.15
C THR A 240 4.06 -16.33 6.75
N PRO A 241 2.88 -15.76 7.03
CA PRO A 241 1.63 -16.27 6.50
C PRO A 241 1.63 -16.31 4.96
N HIS A 242 2.22 -15.30 4.32
CA HIS A 242 2.32 -15.18 2.86
C HIS A 242 3.39 -14.14 2.48
N SER A 243 4.03 -14.28 1.32
CA SER A 243 5.04 -13.31 0.84
C SER A 243 4.47 -11.89 0.66
N THR A 244 3.22 -11.76 0.21
CA THR A 244 2.54 -10.47 0.12
C THR A 244 2.30 -9.83 1.49
N VAL A 245 1.86 -10.60 2.49
CA VAL A 245 1.69 -10.10 3.88
C VAL A 245 3.02 -9.60 4.42
N LEU A 246 4.10 -10.34 4.18
CA LEU A 246 5.45 -9.93 4.55
C LEU A 246 5.84 -8.61 3.88
N SER A 247 5.77 -8.58 2.55
CA SER A 247 6.23 -7.43 1.77
C SER A 247 5.46 -6.15 2.10
N ILE A 248 4.13 -6.19 2.23
CA ILE A 248 3.34 -5.03 2.72
C ILE A 248 3.74 -4.68 4.16
N GLY A 249 3.80 -5.69 5.04
CA GLY A 249 4.04 -5.51 6.46
C GLY A 249 5.36 -4.82 6.79
N ILE A 250 6.45 -5.21 6.11
CA ILE A 250 7.77 -4.60 6.32
C ILE A 250 7.92 -3.28 5.57
N SER A 251 7.37 -3.16 4.35
CA SER A 251 7.53 -1.95 3.53
C SER A 251 6.78 -0.77 4.15
N GLU A 252 5.60 -1.01 4.72
CA GLU A 252 4.80 0.03 5.38
C GLU A 252 5.13 0.19 6.88
N PHE A 253 6.05 -0.62 7.44
CA PHE A 253 6.34 -0.64 8.87
C PHE A 253 6.77 0.73 9.39
N ILE A 254 7.72 1.36 8.71
CA ILE A 254 8.31 2.63 9.13
C ILE A 254 7.23 3.70 9.21
N LEU A 255 6.44 3.83 8.14
CA LEU A 255 5.32 4.77 8.07
C LEU A 255 4.33 4.54 9.22
N ARG A 256 3.95 3.28 9.47
CA ARG A 256 3.02 2.91 10.53
C ARG A 256 3.54 3.28 11.91
N ILE A 257 4.81 3.01 12.21
CA ILE A 257 5.43 3.34 13.51
C ILE A 257 5.50 4.85 13.72
N LEU A 258 5.95 5.61 12.73
CA LEU A 258 6.07 7.07 12.83
C LEU A 258 4.72 7.74 13.02
N LYS A 259 3.70 7.30 12.27
CA LYS A 259 2.32 7.80 12.41
C LYS A 259 1.69 7.44 13.75
N GLN A 260 2.00 6.27 14.31
CA GLN A 260 1.46 5.87 15.62
C GLN A 260 2.07 6.66 16.78
N ALA A 261 3.34 7.05 16.66
CA ALA A 261 4.04 7.75 17.74
C ALA A 261 3.66 9.23 17.84
N ASP A 262 3.66 9.97 16.72
CA ASP A 262 3.20 11.37 16.67
C ASP A 262 2.70 11.71 15.25
N PRO A 263 1.39 11.54 14.98
CA PRO A 263 0.83 11.77 13.66
C PRO A 263 1.07 13.18 13.14
N SER A 264 1.01 14.19 14.02
CA SER A 264 1.11 15.60 13.63
C SER A 264 2.51 15.96 13.21
N ARG A 265 3.49 15.63 14.06
CA ARG A 265 4.90 15.92 13.86
C ARG A 265 5.47 15.19 12.64
N PHE A 266 5.07 13.93 12.44
CA PHE A 266 5.47 13.18 11.25
C PHE A 266 4.87 13.78 9.97
N LYS A 267 3.56 14.05 9.96
CA LYS A 267 2.84 14.50 8.77
C LYS A 267 3.43 15.79 8.19
N ASP A 268 3.69 16.79 9.03
CA ASP A 268 4.19 18.09 8.58
C ASP A 268 5.54 17.96 7.86
N LYS A 269 6.43 17.10 8.36
CA LYS A 269 7.74 16.87 7.74
C LYS A 269 7.66 15.98 6.51
N PHE A 270 6.81 14.96 6.55
CA PHE A 270 6.62 14.04 5.44
C PHE A 270 5.97 14.72 4.23
N THR A 271 4.99 15.60 4.43
CA THR A 271 4.31 16.30 3.33
C THR A 271 5.28 17.15 2.50
N SER A 272 6.20 17.89 3.12
CA SER A 272 7.20 18.65 2.37
C SER A 272 8.19 17.78 1.59
N SER A 273 8.64 16.65 2.17
CA SER A 273 9.47 15.67 1.45
C SER A 273 8.72 15.02 0.29
N PHE A 274 7.42 14.78 0.46
CA PHE A 274 6.55 14.22 -0.58
C PHE A 274 6.40 15.19 -1.76
N GLU A 275 6.04 16.45 -1.52
CA GLU A 275 5.96 17.49 -2.55
C GLU A 275 7.27 17.65 -3.31
N ARG A 276 8.41 17.66 -2.60
CA ARG A 276 9.75 17.72 -3.21
C ARG A 276 10.01 16.56 -4.15
N TYR A 277 9.61 15.35 -3.75
CA TYR A 277 9.78 14.17 -4.58
C TYR A 277 9.00 14.27 -5.90
N LEU A 278 7.80 14.85 -5.88
CA LEU A 278 7.05 15.14 -7.12
C LEU A 278 7.76 16.18 -7.98
N GLU A 279 8.32 17.23 -7.38
CA GLU A 279 9.12 18.23 -8.09
C GLU A 279 10.32 17.58 -8.79
N GLU A 280 11.07 16.73 -8.10
CA GLU A 280 12.21 15.98 -8.65
C GLU A 280 11.79 15.10 -9.84
N LEU A 281 10.63 14.45 -9.74
CA LEU A 281 10.08 13.65 -10.84
C LEU A 281 9.74 14.51 -12.06
N LEU A 282 9.14 15.70 -11.88
CA LEU A 282 8.85 16.59 -13.01
C LEU A 282 10.13 17.15 -13.66
N ILE A 283 11.17 17.39 -12.87
CA ILE A 283 12.50 17.83 -13.35
C ILE A 283 13.19 16.72 -14.15
N GLU A 284 13.19 15.49 -13.63
CA GLU A 284 13.82 14.31 -14.25
C GLU A 284 13.37 14.15 -15.70
N PHE A 285 12.08 14.34 -15.96
CA PHE A 285 11.48 14.19 -17.28
C PHE A 285 11.34 15.51 -18.06
N LYS A 286 12.06 16.56 -17.64
CA LYS A 286 12.22 17.83 -18.37
C LYS A 286 10.90 18.54 -18.69
N HIS A 287 9.90 18.40 -17.82
CA HIS A 287 8.66 19.15 -17.98
C HIS A 287 8.88 20.64 -17.73
N ARG A 288 8.13 21.48 -18.45
CA ARG A 288 8.02 22.90 -18.12
C ARG A 288 6.87 23.08 -17.13
N PHE A 289 7.17 23.55 -15.93
CA PHE A 289 6.15 23.72 -14.89
C PHE A 289 6.41 24.96 -14.02
N PHE A 290 5.35 25.40 -13.33
CA PHE A 290 5.41 26.36 -12.25
C PHE A 290 5.23 25.62 -10.92
N ILE A 291 6.02 25.99 -9.92
CA ILE A 291 5.82 25.58 -8.53
C ILE A 291 4.93 26.58 -7.78
N GLU A 292 4.44 26.19 -6.60
CA GLU A 292 3.59 27.02 -5.74
C GLU A 292 4.12 28.46 -5.54
N THR A 293 5.44 28.64 -5.37
CA THR A 293 6.05 29.96 -5.19
C THR A 293 5.97 30.84 -6.44
N ASN A 294 6.05 30.25 -7.64
CA ASN A 294 5.86 30.99 -8.89
C ASN A 294 4.41 31.46 -9.01
N ILE A 295 3.44 30.58 -8.70
CA ILE A 295 2.01 30.90 -8.80
C ILE A 295 1.62 31.97 -7.78
N LYS A 296 2.10 31.87 -6.54
CA LYS A 296 1.90 32.89 -5.50
C LYS A 296 2.49 34.26 -5.88
N SER A 297 3.56 34.28 -6.67
CA SER A 297 4.15 35.54 -7.16
C SER A 297 3.20 36.23 -8.15
N ILE A 298 2.59 35.48 -9.07
CA ILE A 298 1.54 35.98 -9.99
C ILE A 298 0.36 36.55 -9.18
N TYR A 299 -0.06 35.86 -8.13
CA TYR A 299 -1.16 36.33 -7.28
C TYR A 299 -0.81 37.65 -6.61
N LYS A 300 0.39 37.75 -6.02
CA LYS A 300 0.87 38.97 -5.36
C LYS A 300 0.94 40.16 -6.32
N GLU A 301 1.48 39.96 -7.53
CA GLU A 301 1.57 40.98 -8.57
C GLU A 301 0.19 41.51 -8.99
N ASN A 302 -0.81 40.64 -9.00
CA ASN A 302 -2.19 40.96 -9.38
C ASN A 302 -3.13 41.21 -8.19
N LYS A 303 -2.60 41.29 -6.95
CA LYS A 303 -3.38 41.50 -5.71
C LYS A 303 -4.50 40.46 -5.50
N LEU A 304 -4.23 39.22 -5.87
CA LEU A 304 -5.10 38.07 -5.64
C LEU A 304 -4.74 37.36 -4.34
N GLU A 305 -5.73 36.79 -3.68
CA GLU A 305 -5.55 35.91 -2.51
C GLU A 305 -6.41 34.65 -2.67
N GLY A 306 -5.84 33.49 -2.37
CA GLY A 306 -6.58 32.23 -2.45
C GLY A 306 -5.70 30.99 -2.37
N LYS A 307 -6.35 29.84 -2.58
CA LYS A 307 -5.67 28.54 -2.62
C LYS A 307 -4.88 28.40 -3.92
N VAL A 308 -3.77 27.67 -3.82
CA VAL A 308 -2.83 27.41 -4.90
C VAL A 308 -2.60 25.89 -4.94
N VAL A 309 -2.32 25.37 -6.13
CA VAL A 309 -1.88 23.99 -6.36
C VAL A 309 -0.36 23.91 -6.30
N ASP A 310 0.18 22.72 -6.07
CA ASP A 310 1.64 22.56 -5.93
C ASP A 310 2.37 22.78 -7.25
N PHE A 311 1.79 22.30 -8.37
CA PHE A 311 2.38 22.44 -9.70
C PHE A 311 1.36 22.78 -10.79
N ILE A 312 1.82 23.56 -11.78
CA ILE A 312 1.15 23.72 -13.08
C ILE A 312 2.12 23.30 -14.17
N VAL A 313 1.87 22.17 -14.83
CA VAL A 313 2.63 21.70 -15.99
C VAL A 313 2.03 22.28 -17.26
N ILE A 314 2.89 22.91 -18.06
CA ILE A 314 2.49 23.57 -19.31
C ILE A 314 2.88 22.69 -20.47
N GLU A 315 1.87 22.22 -21.20
CA GLU A 315 2.02 21.52 -22.47
C GLU A 315 1.56 22.43 -23.62
N LYS A 316 1.81 22.05 -24.87
CA LYS A 316 1.67 22.94 -26.04
C LYS A 316 0.29 23.62 -26.10
N ASP A 317 -0.76 22.83 -26.00
CA ASP A 317 -2.17 23.23 -26.11
C ASP A 317 -3.00 22.81 -24.88
N LYS A 318 -2.36 22.26 -23.85
CA LYS A 318 -3.01 21.74 -22.63
C LYS A 318 -2.33 22.23 -21.36
N THR A 319 -3.09 22.24 -20.27
CA THR A 319 -2.58 22.54 -18.93
C THR A 319 -2.91 21.40 -17.99
N LEU A 320 -1.92 20.97 -17.20
CA LEU A 320 -2.13 20.03 -16.10
C LEU A 320 -1.86 20.73 -14.76
N LEU A 321 -2.86 20.74 -13.88
CA LEU A 321 -2.70 21.17 -12.49
C LEU A 321 -2.47 19.95 -11.61
N ILE A 322 -1.43 19.97 -10.78
CA ILE A 322 -1.10 18.87 -9.86
C ILE A 322 -1.19 19.38 -8.43
N ASP A 323 -1.98 18.67 -7.62
CA ASP A 323 -2.11 18.91 -6.19
C ASP A 323 -1.64 17.67 -5.42
N ALA A 324 -0.56 17.82 -4.67
CA ALA A 324 0.09 16.79 -3.90
C ALA A 324 -0.54 16.66 -2.51
N LYS A 325 -0.76 15.43 -2.09
CA LYS A 325 -1.32 15.08 -0.78
C LYS A 325 -0.51 13.94 -0.18
N GLY A 326 0.43 14.27 0.71
CA GLY A 326 1.22 13.30 1.50
C GLY A 326 0.39 12.56 2.55
N ALA A 327 -0.65 11.85 2.10
CA ALA A 327 -1.63 11.14 2.89
C ALA A 327 -1.91 9.75 2.30
N GLU A 328 -2.24 8.82 3.19
CA GLU A 328 -2.56 7.42 2.87
C GLU A 328 -3.96 7.05 3.35
N PRO A 329 -4.65 6.12 2.64
CA PRO A 329 -5.99 5.72 3.00
C PRO A 329 -5.99 5.06 4.37
N LYS A 330 -6.92 5.47 5.23
CA LYS A 330 -7.23 4.65 6.41
C LYS A 330 -7.92 3.38 5.93
N SER A 331 -7.68 2.25 6.60
CA SER A 331 -8.28 0.95 6.25
C SER A 331 -9.80 1.03 5.99
N ARG A 332 -10.54 1.82 6.79
CA ARG A 332 -12.00 2.04 6.61
C ARG A 332 -12.38 2.62 5.24
N VAL A 333 -11.52 3.40 4.59
CA VAL A 333 -11.75 3.96 3.24
C VAL A 333 -11.76 2.88 2.18
N LEU A 334 -10.92 1.88 2.34
CA LEU A 334 -10.73 0.80 1.35
C LEU A 334 -11.90 -0.20 1.40
N ILE A 335 -12.58 -0.30 2.54
CA ILE A 335 -13.57 -1.35 2.80
C ILE A 335 -15.00 -0.82 3.00
N THR A 336 -15.23 0.49 2.89
CA THR A 336 -16.56 1.06 3.11
C THR A 336 -17.34 1.21 1.81
N ASP A 337 -18.62 0.85 1.87
CA ASP A 337 -19.64 1.11 0.87
C ASP A 337 -20.61 2.23 1.30
N ASN A 338 -20.29 2.95 2.39
CA ASN A 338 -21.11 4.03 2.94
C ASN A 338 -20.60 5.40 2.45
N PRO A 339 -21.40 6.14 1.66
CA PRO A 339 -21.03 7.45 1.13
C PRO A 339 -20.58 8.48 2.20
N ARG A 340 -21.19 8.45 3.39
CA ARG A 340 -20.86 9.41 4.47
C ARG A 340 -19.48 9.12 5.04
N ILE A 341 -19.18 7.85 5.29
CA ILE A 341 -17.88 7.41 5.80
C ILE A 341 -16.80 7.74 4.77
N LEU A 342 -17.02 7.39 3.50
CA LEU A 342 -16.07 7.69 2.43
C LEU A 342 -15.80 9.19 2.35
N ARG A 343 -16.85 10.02 2.23
CA ARG A 343 -16.74 11.49 2.19
C ARG A 343 -15.88 12.04 3.32
N ASP A 344 -16.14 11.62 4.55
CA ASP A 344 -15.43 12.13 5.73
C ASP A 344 -13.94 11.82 5.70
N GLN A 345 -13.55 10.67 5.13
CA GLN A 345 -12.15 10.30 5.05
C GLN A 345 -11.41 10.95 3.87
N ILE A 346 -12.11 11.32 2.80
CA ILE A 346 -11.49 11.94 1.61
C ILE A 346 -11.65 13.46 1.55
N ARG A 347 -12.37 14.05 2.51
CA ARG A 347 -12.68 15.49 2.57
C ARG A 347 -11.43 16.36 2.46
N ASP A 348 -10.45 16.11 3.30
CA ASP A 348 -9.25 16.95 3.42
C ASP A 348 -8.16 16.58 2.40
N ILE A 349 -8.48 15.67 1.48
CA ILE A 349 -7.56 15.12 0.48
C ILE A 349 -8.14 15.34 -0.92
N HIS A 350 -9.09 14.50 -1.35
CA HIS A 350 -9.64 14.51 -2.71
C HIS A 350 -10.54 15.73 -2.91
N LEU A 351 -11.52 15.94 -2.02
CA LEU A 351 -12.45 17.08 -2.16
C LEU A 351 -11.72 18.41 -2.02
N LYS A 352 -10.77 18.50 -1.08
CA LYS A 352 -9.92 19.68 -0.92
C LYS A 352 -9.01 19.90 -2.14
N GLY A 353 -8.43 18.86 -2.72
CA GLY A 353 -7.61 18.96 -3.93
C GLY A 353 -8.40 19.47 -5.13
N VAL A 354 -9.62 18.95 -5.36
CA VAL A 354 -10.52 19.47 -6.41
C VAL A 354 -10.86 20.94 -6.17
N GLU A 355 -11.14 21.33 -4.93
CA GLU A 355 -11.39 22.73 -4.57
C GLU A 355 -10.17 23.63 -4.83
N GLN A 356 -8.96 23.18 -4.49
CA GLN A 356 -7.71 23.91 -4.74
C GLN A 356 -7.46 24.11 -6.24
N VAL A 357 -7.65 23.07 -7.04
CA VAL A 357 -7.53 23.13 -8.51
C VAL A 357 -8.52 24.13 -9.09
N SER A 358 -9.82 24.00 -8.76
CA SER A 358 -10.86 24.89 -9.25
C SER A 358 -10.59 26.35 -8.90
N GLN A 359 -10.23 26.63 -7.64
CA GLN A 359 -9.94 27.99 -7.20
C GLN A 359 -8.69 28.56 -7.89
N CYS A 360 -7.67 27.74 -8.10
CA CYS A 360 -6.46 28.15 -8.78
C CYS A 360 -6.74 28.57 -10.23
N ILE A 361 -7.52 27.77 -10.96
CA ILE A 361 -8.00 28.08 -12.31
C ILE A 361 -8.77 29.39 -12.32
N GLN A 362 -9.76 29.54 -11.43
CA GLN A 362 -10.60 30.73 -11.34
C GLN A 362 -9.76 32.01 -11.18
N LEU A 363 -8.76 31.99 -10.29
CA LEU A 363 -7.91 33.14 -10.01
C LEU A 363 -6.98 33.47 -11.18
N LEU A 364 -6.39 32.46 -11.81
CA LEU A 364 -5.49 32.66 -12.96
C LEU A 364 -6.25 33.11 -14.22
N ASP A 365 -7.46 32.60 -14.45
CA ASP A 365 -8.36 33.05 -15.52
C ASP A 365 -8.75 34.52 -15.34
N SER A 366 -8.97 34.97 -14.10
CA SER A 366 -9.37 36.36 -13.81
C SER A 366 -8.35 37.41 -14.25
N VAL A 367 -7.08 37.01 -14.39
CA VAL A 367 -5.97 37.84 -14.86
C VAL A 367 -5.49 37.44 -16.26
N LYS A 368 -6.24 36.57 -16.96
CA LYS A 368 -5.92 36.06 -18.30
C LYS A 368 -4.50 35.48 -18.39
N ASN A 369 -4.13 34.64 -17.42
CA ASN A 369 -2.80 34.04 -17.43
C ASN A 369 -2.68 32.98 -18.55
N ASP A 370 -1.68 33.12 -19.42
CA ASP A 370 -1.43 32.22 -20.56
C ASP A 370 -1.10 30.76 -20.16
N SER A 371 -0.81 30.51 -18.88
CA SER A 371 -0.57 29.17 -18.34
C SER A 371 -1.84 28.32 -18.29
N ILE A 372 -3.02 28.93 -18.27
CA ILE A 372 -4.30 28.22 -18.25
C ILE A 372 -4.89 28.22 -19.67
N LYS A 373 -5.13 27.04 -20.22
CA LYS A 373 -5.72 26.86 -21.56
C LYS A 373 -7.25 26.93 -21.54
N GLU A 374 -7.87 26.72 -22.70
CA GLU A 374 -9.33 26.61 -22.84
C GLU A 374 -9.89 25.44 -22.01
N TYR A 375 -11.17 25.52 -21.66
CA TYR A 375 -11.86 24.61 -20.74
C TYR A 375 -11.59 23.12 -21.05
N GLU A 376 -11.75 22.70 -22.31
CA GLU A 376 -11.60 21.30 -22.74
C GLU A 376 -10.16 20.77 -22.62
N ASN A 377 -9.18 21.66 -22.57
CA ASN A 377 -7.75 21.34 -22.54
C ASN A 377 -7.14 21.47 -21.14
N ARG A 378 -7.98 21.63 -20.11
CA ARG A 378 -7.58 21.66 -18.70
C ARG A 378 -7.70 20.27 -18.10
N HIS A 379 -6.63 19.83 -17.44
CA HIS A 379 -6.56 18.59 -16.70
C HIS A 379 -6.11 18.84 -15.27
N ALA A 380 -6.50 17.94 -14.38
CA ALA A 380 -6.03 17.94 -13.00
C ALA A 380 -5.68 16.53 -12.53
N LEU A 381 -4.62 16.46 -11.74
CA LEU A 381 -4.17 15.23 -11.11
C LEU A 381 -3.90 15.48 -9.63
N ILE A 382 -4.70 14.86 -8.78
CA ILE A 382 -4.50 14.90 -7.34
C ILE A 382 -3.70 13.66 -6.95
N VAL A 383 -2.47 13.85 -6.49
CA VAL A 383 -1.49 12.78 -6.26
C VAL A 383 -1.36 12.51 -4.77
N THR A 384 -1.57 11.26 -4.37
CA THR A 384 -1.50 10.81 -2.98
C THR A 384 -0.28 9.92 -2.73
N HIS A 385 0.11 9.70 -1.48
CA HIS A 385 1.23 8.80 -1.19
C HIS A 385 0.88 7.32 -1.44
N GLN A 386 -0.37 6.92 -1.21
CA GLN A 386 -0.87 5.57 -1.47
C GLN A 386 -2.26 5.63 -2.11
N ASN A 387 -2.60 4.61 -2.90
CA ASN A 387 -3.79 4.59 -3.72
C ASN A 387 -5.10 4.50 -2.90
N TYR A 388 -6.03 5.42 -3.16
CA TYR A 388 -7.37 5.42 -2.58
C TYR A 388 -8.39 4.64 -3.41
N TYR A 389 -8.00 4.14 -4.59
CA TYR A 389 -8.86 3.44 -5.55
C TYR A 389 -10.11 4.26 -5.90
N ILE A 390 -9.89 5.53 -6.23
CA ILE A 390 -10.90 6.45 -6.76
C ILE A 390 -10.35 6.90 -8.12
N GLY A 391 -11.00 6.54 -9.22
CA GLY A 391 -10.43 6.73 -10.55
C GLY A 391 -10.39 8.21 -10.97
N ASP A 392 -11.56 8.82 -11.07
CA ASP A 392 -11.73 10.20 -11.53
C ASP A 392 -12.83 10.94 -10.73
N CYS A 393 -13.02 12.22 -11.03
CA CYS A 393 -14.04 13.01 -10.34
C CYS A 393 -15.46 12.56 -10.71
N CYS A 394 -15.67 11.86 -11.82
CA CYS A 394 -16.97 11.25 -12.13
C CYS A 394 -17.30 10.12 -11.15
N ASP A 395 -16.35 9.24 -10.85
CA ASP A 395 -16.47 8.25 -9.76
C ASP A 395 -16.78 8.93 -8.43
N LEU A 396 -16.03 9.97 -8.10
CA LEU A 396 -16.23 10.70 -6.86
C LEU A 396 -17.65 11.30 -6.76
N LEU A 397 -18.17 11.86 -7.86
CA LEU A 397 -19.53 12.39 -7.92
C LEU A 397 -20.61 11.31 -7.74
N GLU A 398 -20.36 10.08 -8.18
CA GLU A 398 -21.23 8.93 -7.99
C GLU A 398 -21.17 8.36 -6.56
N TYR A 399 -20.02 8.45 -5.90
CA TYR A 399 -19.84 7.90 -4.54
C TYR A 399 -20.42 8.81 -3.44
N LEU A 400 -20.63 10.09 -3.75
CA LEU A 400 -21.15 11.08 -2.80
C LEU A 400 -22.67 11.06 -2.72
N LEU A 401 -23.20 11.49 -1.56
CA LEU A 401 -24.63 11.81 -1.45
C LEU A 401 -25.02 12.98 -2.38
N PRO A 402 -26.27 13.06 -2.86
CA PRO A 402 -26.69 14.04 -3.86
C PRO A 402 -26.32 15.49 -3.53
N GLU A 403 -26.50 15.91 -2.27
CA GLU A 403 -26.17 17.25 -1.80
C GLU A 403 -24.68 17.59 -1.91
N HIS A 404 -23.81 16.60 -1.67
CA HIS A 404 -22.36 16.76 -1.76
C HIS A 404 -21.88 16.68 -3.20
N SER A 405 -22.48 15.80 -4.00
CA SER A 405 -22.25 15.72 -5.45
C SER A 405 -22.60 17.06 -6.11
N GLN A 406 -23.74 17.66 -5.78
CA GLN A 406 -24.15 18.96 -6.32
C GLN A 406 -23.20 20.09 -5.87
N LYS A 407 -22.74 20.08 -4.61
CA LYS A 407 -21.75 21.05 -4.13
C LYS A 407 -20.43 20.94 -4.90
N LEU A 408 -19.96 19.72 -5.13
CA LEU A 408 -18.73 19.47 -5.90
C LEU A 408 -18.90 19.93 -7.36
N LYS A 409 -20.03 19.60 -8.01
CA LYS A 409 -20.37 20.10 -9.36
C LYS A 409 -20.33 21.63 -9.45
N LYS A 410 -20.87 22.33 -8.46
CA LYS A 410 -20.79 23.81 -8.40
C LYS A 410 -19.35 24.32 -8.27
N THR A 411 -18.50 23.59 -7.55
CA THR A 411 -17.08 23.94 -7.33
C THR A 411 -16.27 23.81 -8.62
N ILE A 412 -16.55 22.80 -9.44
CA ILE A 412 -15.86 22.57 -10.72
C ILE A 412 -16.46 23.33 -11.90
N ASN A 413 -17.67 23.88 -11.74
CA ASN A 413 -18.46 24.43 -12.84
C ASN A 413 -17.66 25.49 -13.64
N ASN A 414 -17.57 25.29 -14.96
CA ASN A 414 -16.82 26.12 -15.90
C ASN A 414 -15.30 26.21 -15.64
N MET A 415 -14.75 25.45 -14.68
CA MET A 415 -13.31 25.47 -14.40
C MET A 415 -12.58 24.47 -15.29
N LEU A 416 -13.04 23.21 -15.32
CA LEU A 416 -12.54 22.13 -16.16
C LEU A 416 -13.54 20.95 -16.22
N PRO A 417 -13.49 20.08 -17.24
CA PRO A 417 -14.32 18.88 -17.32
C PRO A 417 -14.09 17.96 -16.11
N PRO A 418 -15.14 17.49 -15.41
CA PRO A 418 -14.97 16.54 -14.29
C PRO A 418 -14.24 15.26 -14.69
N GLU A 419 -14.43 14.77 -15.90
CA GLU A 419 -13.75 13.61 -16.45
C GLU A 419 -12.24 13.81 -16.62
N ASN A 420 -11.75 15.05 -16.66
CA ASN A 420 -10.32 15.38 -16.77
C ASN A 420 -9.63 15.54 -15.40
N ILE A 421 -10.34 15.28 -14.30
CA ILE A 421 -9.83 15.34 -12.93
C ILE A 421 -9.61 13.93 -12.42
N HIS A 422 -8.35 13.52 -12.30
CA HIS A 422 -7.96 12.17 -11.89
C HIS A 422 -7.30 12.14 -10.52
N PHE A 423 -7.33 10.98 -9.88
CA PHE A 423 -6.63 10.71 -8.63
C PHE A 423 -5.67 9.53 -8.83
N CYS A 424 -4.48 9.62 -8.28
CA CYS A 424 -3.52 8.52 -8.33
C CYS A 424 -2.59 8.50 -7.12
N ALA A 425 -1.87 7.39 -6.94
CA ALA A 425 -0.75 7.33 -6.02
C ALA A 425 0.54 7.84 -6.68
N ILE A 426 1.54 8.18 -5.89
CA ILE A 426 2.84 8.62 -6.40
C ILE A 426 3.53 7.57 -7.28
N GLU A 427 3.30 6.28 -7.01
CA GLU A 427 3.81 5.20 -7.87
C GLU A 427 3.16 5.18 -9.25
N ASP A 428 1.89 5.57 -9.34
CA ASP A 428 1.21 5.72 -10.62
C ASP A 428 1.76 6.93 -11.36
N LEU A 429 2.03 8.06 -10.68
CA LEU A 429 2.62 9.22 -11.32
C LEU A 429 4.01 8.90 -11.92
N GLU A 430 4.86 8.15 -11.21
CA GLU A 430 6.12 7.65 -11.78
C GLU A 430 5.90 6.88 -13.08
N GLY A 431 4.92 5.98 -13.07
CA GLY A 431 4.56 5.20 -14.24
C GLY A 431 4.03 6.06 -15.39
N ILE A 432 3.12 7.00 -15.10
CA ILE A 432 2.53 7.93 -16.08
C ILE A 432 3.63 8.74 -16.77
N VAL A 433 4.50 9.37 -15.98
CA VAL A 433 5.56 10.22 -16.53
C VAL A 433 6.52 9.38 -17.39
N HIS A 434 6.89 8.19 -16.93
CA HIS A 434 7.77 7.30 -17.68
C HIS A 434 7.17 6.83 -19.01
N ILE A 435 5.94 6.32 -19.02
CA ILE A 435 5.30 5.87 -20.28
C ILE A 435 5.08 7.03 -21.23
N CYS A 436 4.74 8.22 -20.72
CA CYS A 436 4.51 9.39 -21.58
C CYS A 436 5.83 9.80 -22.26
N ASN A 437 6.93 9.79 -21.51
CA ASN A 437 8.25 10.09 -22.06
C ASN A 437 8.71 9.03 -23.07
N GLU A 438 8.57 7.72 -22.77
CA GLU A 438 8.92 6.66 -23.72
C GLU A 438 8.07 6.67 -25.00
N ALA A 439 6.77 6.96 -24.86
CA ALA A 439 5.84 7.06 -25.98
C ALA A 439 5.92 8.41 -26.72
N ASN A 440 6.73 9.36 -26.25
CA ASN A 440 6.83 10.73 -26.76
C ASN A 440 5.46 11.42 -26.85
N THR A 441 4.69 11.34 -25.78
CA THR A 441 3.35 11.93 -25.61
C THR A 441 3.28 12.73 -24.30
N SER A 442 2.14 13.37 -24.06
CA SER A 442 1.93 14.29 -22.96
C SER A 442 1.18 13.60 -21.80
N MET A 443 1.34 14.12 -20.58
CA MET A 443 0.54 13.60 -19.46
C MET A 443 -0.94 13.90 -19.65
N CYS A 444 -1.28 15.07 -20.20
CA CYS A 444 -2.66 15.37 -20.54
C CYS A 444 -3.23 14.42 -21.61
N ASP A 445 -2.42 13.93 -22.56
CA ASP A 445 -2.86 12.91 -23.53
C ASP A 445 -3.20 11.59 -22.83
N PHE A 446 -2.37 11.14 -21.89
CA PHE A 446 -2.65 9.97 -21.06
C PHE A 446 -3.93 10.14 -20.23
N LEU A 447 -4.11 11.29 -19.57
CA LEU A 447 -5.33 11.57 -18.81
C LEU A 447 -6.56 11.66 -19.73
N SER A 448 -6.41 12.22 -20.94
CA SER A 448 -7.46 12.21 -21.96
C SER A 448 -7.84 10.79 -22.39
N PHE A 449 -6.85 9.89 -22.47
CA PHE A 449 -7.09 8.46 -22.70
C PHE A 449 -7.87 7.85 -21.54
N CYS A 450 -7.45 8.08 -20.29
CA CYS A 450 -8.16 7.60 -19.11
C CYS A 450 -9.63 8.07 -19.09
N ALA A 451 -9.88 9.36 -19.35
CA ALA A 451 -11.23 9.93 -19.40
C ALA A 451 -12.13 9.24 -20.46
N LYS A 452 -11.56 8.85 -21.60
CA LYS A 452 -12.27 8.10 -22.65
C LYS A 452 -12.60 6.68 -22.20
N GLU A 453 -11.63 5.97 -21.63
CA GLU A 453 -11.83 4.59 -21.15
C GLU A 453 -12.81 4.53 -19.97
N GLN A 454 -12.80 5.53 -19.09
CA GLN A 454 -13.72 5.57 -17.95
C GLN A 454 -15.19 5.81 -18.35
N LYS A 455 -15.46 6.23 -19.58
CA LYS A 455 -16.81 6.55 -20.06
C LYS A 455 -17.70 5.32 -20.26
N PHE A 456 -17.12 4.19 -20.65
CA PHE A 456 -17.87 2.97 -21.00
C PHE A 456 -17.60 1.85 -19.98
N PRO A 457 -18.64 1.13 -19.50
CA PRO A 457 -18.46 0.07 -18.51
C PRO A 457 -17.44 -1.01 -18.88
N GLU A 458 -17.34 -1.36 -20.15
CA GLU A 458 -16.47 -2.38 -20.72
C GLU A 458 -14.97 -2.02 -20.70
N THR A 459 -14.64 -0.74 -20.76
CA THR A 459 -13.26 -0.22 -20.76
C THR A 459 -12.87 0.42 -19.43
N ARG A 460 -13.85 0.67 -18.56
CA ARG A 460 -13.67 1.24 -17.23
C ARG A 460 -12.68 0.42 -16.38
N LYS A 461 -11.78 1.10 -15.65
CA LYS A 461 -10.82 0.46 -14.72
C LYS A 461 -10.99 0.98 -13.30
N PHE A 462 -10.66 0.14 -12.32
CA PHE A 462 -10.68 0.48 -10.89
C PHE A 462 -9.37 1.06 -10.37
N ASP A 463 -8.28 0.83 -11.10
CA ASP A 463 -6.93 1.21 -10.69
C ASP A 463 -6.21 1.95 -11.81
N MET A 464 -5.50 3.03 -11.46
CA MET A 464 -4.73 3.83 -12.42
C MET A 464 -3.61 3.01 -13.05
N HIS A 465 -3.04 2.06 -12.30
CA HIS A 465 -2.04 1.14 -12.85
C HIS A 465 -2.56 0.39 -14.08
N GLN A 466 -3.83 -0.01 -14.11
CA GLN A 466 -4.41 -0.70 -15.26
C GLN A 466 -4.43 0.18 -16.52
N HIS A 467 -4.69 1.48 -16.37
CA HIS A 467 -4.61 2.44 -17.48
C HIS A 467 -3.17 2.63 -17.96
N ILE A 468 -2.20 2.67 -17.04
CA ILE A 468 -0.76 2.73 -17.37
C ILE A 468 -0.36 1.53 -18.23
N LEU A 469 -0.74 0.31 -17.82
CA LEU A 469 -0.45 -0.93 -18.54
C LEU A 469 -1.05 -0.91 -19.96
N GLU A 470 -2.32 -0.50 -20.08
CA GLU A 470 -3.05 -0.48 -21.35
C GLU A 470 -2.51 0.58 -22.31
N PHE A 471 -2.18 1.76 -21.80
CA PHE A 471 -1.57 2.82 -22.58
C PHE A 471 -0.16 2.41 -23.07
N ALA A 472 0.64 1.79 -22.21
CA ALA A 472 1.95 1.25 -22.60
C ALA A 472 1.81 0.19 -23.72
N ALA A 473 0.83 -0.71 -23.61
CA ALA A 473 0.54 -1.71 -24.62
C ALA A 473 0.09 -1.08 -25.96
N MET A 474 -0.78 -0.06 -25.91
CA MET A 474 -1.23 0.68 -27.10
C MET A 474 -0.05 1.31 -27.86
N HIS A 475 0.92 1.85 -27.12
CA HIS A 475 2.13 2.44 -27.68
C HIS A 475 3.26 1.43 -27.94
N LYS A 476 3.01 0.12 -27.73
CA LYS A 476 3.97 -0.98 -27.93
C LYS A 476 5.28 -0.78 -27.16
N LEU A 477 5.19 -0.22 -25.95
CA LEU A 477 6.34 -0.03 -25.09
C LEU A 477 6.85 -1.38 -24.56
N GLY A 478 8.16 -1.57 -24.56
CA GLY A 478 8.78 -2.80 -24.06
C GLY A 478 8.73 -2.92 -22.54
N ASN A 479 8.67 -1.80 -21.83
CA ASN A 479 8.53 -1.75 -20.39
C ASN A 479 7.07 -1.60 -19.99
N THR A 480 6.43 -2.71 -19.63
CA THR A 480 5.03 -2.70 -19.22
C THR A 480 4.83 -2.41 -17.74
N SER A 481 5.87 -2.29 -16.91
CA SER A 481 5.70 -1.94 -15.49
C SER A 481 6.73 -0.90 -15.05
N PRO A 482 6.51 0.38 -15.39
CA PRO A 482 7.46 1.44 -15.14
C PRO A 482 7.36 1.94 -13.72
N ILE A 483 7.89 1.14 -12.79
CA ILE A 483 7.92 1.47 -11.38
C ILE A 483 9.29 2.06 -11.05
N GLY A 484 9.29 3.21 -10.39
CA GLY A 484 10.48 3.87 -9.89
C GLY A 484 10.94 5.05 -10.73
N SER A 485 11.07 6.20 -10.07
CA SER A 485 11.85 7.37 -10.53
C SER A 485 13.35 7.07 -10.51
N THR A 486 14.17 7.98 -11.04
CA THR A 486 15.62 7.91 -10.85
C THR A 486 15.96 7.87 -9.36
N ALA A 487 15.35 8.73 -8.53
CA ALA A 487 15.63 8.78 -7.10
C ALA A 487 15.30 7.47 -6.35
N SER A 488 14.19 6.80 -6.68
CA SER A 488 13.86 5.51 -6.05
C SER A 488 14.66 4.34 -6.63
N LYS A 489 15.14 4.43 -7.87
CA LYS A 489 16.12 3.47 -8.45
C LYS A 489 17.50 3.62 -7.82
N ASP A 490 17.97 4.84 -7.58
CA ASP A 490 19.22 5.09 -6.87
C ASP A 490 19.14 4.60 -5.42
N ALA A 491 17.99 4.83 -4.76
CA ALA A 491 17.71 4.28 -3.43
C ALA A 491 17.75 2.74 -3.42
N LYS A 492 17.12 2.11 -4.41
CA LYS A 492 17.18 0.66 -4.63
C LYS A 492 18.63 0.21 -4.74
N ASP A 493 19.40 0.78 -5.66
CA ASP A 493 20.78 0.37 -5.92
C ASP A 493 21.65 0.51 -4.68
N LYS A 494 21.56 1.64 -3.96
CA LYS A 494 22.27 1.86 -2.70
C LYS A 494 21.93 0.81 -1.63
N ILE A 495 20.65 0.46 -1.49
CA ILE A 495 20.22 -0.57 -0.52
C ILE A 495 20.73 -1.95 -0.94
N PHE A 496 20.66 -2.29 -2.22
CA PHE A 496 21.15 -3.57 -2.73
C PHE A 496 22.68 -3.70 -2.66
N GLU A 497 23.42 -2.62 -2.90
CA GLU A 497 24.88 -2.59 -2.67
C GLU A 497 25.19 -2.85 -1.19
N GLY A 498 24.49 -2.17 -0.27
CA GLY A 498 24.64 -2.41 1.17
C GLY A 498 24.31 -3.85 1.57
N LEU A 499 23.31 -4.47 0.93
CA LEU A 499 23.00 -5.89 1.13
C LEU A 499 24.11 -6.80 0.63
N ILE A 500 24.67 -6.54 -0.55
CA ILE A 500 25.76 -7.33 -1.13
C ILE A 500 26.99 -7.26 -0.21
N ASP A 501 27.35 -6.08 0.26
CA ASP A 501 28.49 -5.89 1.15
C ASP A 501 28.28 -6.57 2.50
N MET A 502 27.07 -6.45 3.07
CA MET A 502 26.67 -7.19 4.27
C MET A 502 26.82 -8.70 4.07
N MET A 503 26.26 -9.24 2.99
CA MET A 503 26.29 -10.69 2.71
C MET A 503 27.72 -11.19 2.48
N LYS A 504 28.56 -10.46 1.74
CA LYS A 504 29.98 -10.78 1.55
C LYS A 504 30.74 -10.77 2.87
N GLY A 505 30.49 -9.78 3.72
CA GLY A 505 31.08 -9.68 5.06
C GLY A 505 30.70 -10.87 5.94
N ASN A 506 29.42 -11.23 5.97
CA ASN A 506 28.90 -12.36 6.73
C ASN A 506 29.45 -13.69 6.20
N GLN A 507 29.45 -13.90 4.89
CA GLN A 507 30.02 -15.10 4.27
C GLN A 507 31.51 -15.23 4.59
N THR A 508 32.26 -14.13 4.53
CA THR A 508 33.69 -14.09 4.87
C THR A 508 33.90 -14.46 6.34
N TYR A 509 33.06 -13.96 7.26
CA TYR A 509 33.13 -14.31 8.68
C TYR A 509 32.87 -15.81 8.90
N TRP A 510 31.78 -16.33 8.33
CA TRP A 510 31.34 -17.71 8.53
C TRP A 510 32.21 -18.76 7.83
N ASN A 511 33.03 -18.38 6.85
CA ASN A 511 33.93 -19.29 6.14
C ASN A 511 35.36 -19.31 6.71
N LYS A 512 35.65 -18.58 7.79
CA LYS A 512 37.00 -18.50 8.39
C LYS A 512 37.23 -19.56 9.47
N GLY A 513 38.25 -20.41 9.25
CA GLY A 513 38.83 -21.28 10.28
C GLY A 513 37.82 -22.13 11.05
N TRP A 514 37.91 -22.12 12.39
CA TRP A 514 37.00 -22.82 13.30
C TRP A 514 35.53 -22.37 13.14
N ILE A 515 35.28 -21.09 12.83
CA ILE A 515 33.94 -20.47 12.85
C ILE A 515 32.98 -21.19 11.88
N LYS A 516 33.51 -21.78 10.80
CA LYS A 516 32.76 -22.58 9.84
C LYS A 516 31.97 -23.72 10.48
N ASN A 517 32.51 -24.32 11.54
CA ASN A 517 31.87 -25.43 12.24
C ASN A 517 30.88 -24.96 13.34
N GLN A 518 30.75 -23.65 13.57
CA GLN A 518 29.88 -23.09 14.60
C GLN A 518 28.53 -22.58 14.10
N LYS A 519 28.29 -22.55 12.79
CA LYS A 519 27.03 -22.04 12.20
C LYS A 519 25.78 -22.65 12.84
N VAL A 520 25.78 -23.98 12.96
CA VAL A 520 24.68 -24.75 13.55
C VAL A 520 24.47 -24.37 15.02
N LEU A 521 25.56 -24.32 15.80
CA LEU A 521 25.54 -23.94 17.21
C LEU A 521 25.07 -22.50 17.41
N ALA A 522 25.49 -21.59 16.54
CA ALA A 522 25.08 -20.19 16.51
C ALA A 522 23.58 -20.05 16.22
N GLY A 523 23.07 -20.80 15.24
CA GLY A 523 21.64 -20.87 14.95
C GLY A 523 20.83 -21.39 16.14
N PHE A 524 21.27 -22.46 16.80
CA PHE A 524 20.62 -22.98 18.01
C PHE A 524 20.65 -21.99 19.18
N ALA A 525 21.79 -21.33 19.40
CA ALA A 525 21.93 -20.31 20.44
C ALA A 525 20.99 -19.14 20.18
N PHE A 526 20.90 -18.69 18.94
CA PHE A 526 19.99 -17.62 18.54
C PHE A 526 18.52 -18.02 18.70
N GLY A 527 18.13 -19.22 18.25
CA GLY A 527 16.78 -19.75 18.46
C GLY A 527 16.37 -19.76 19.93
N LYS A 528 17.26 -20.23 20.82
CA LYS A 528 17.03 -20.18 22.28
C LYS A 528 16.86 -18.77 22.84
N MET A 529 17.39 -17.74 22.19
CA MET A 529 17.18 -16.35 22.62
C MET A 529 15.76 -15.85 22.30
N LEU A 530 15.04 -16.49 21.38
CA LEU A 530 13.70 -16.05 20.95
C LEU A 530 12.55 -16.70 21.74
N PHE A 531 12.84 -17.77 22.48
CA PHE A 531 11.87 -18.51 23.30
C PHE A 531 12.09 -18.31 24.80
#